data_AF-A0A2E1C258-F1
#
_entry.id   AF-A0A2E1C258-F1
#
_cell.length_a   1.000
_cell.length_b   1.000
_cell.length_c   1.000
_cell.angle_alpha   90.00
_cell.angle_beta   90.00
_cell.angle_gamma   90.00
#
_symmetry.space_group_name_H-M   'P 1'
#
loop_
_entity.id
_entity.type
_entity.pdbx_description
1 polymer ?
#
loop_
_entity_poly.entity_id
_entity_poly.type
_entity_poly.pdbx_seq_one_letter_code
_entity_poly.pdbx_strand_id
1 'polypeptide(L)'
;MRKVLFLLFFIFISQLNAQSVYVEDRKIYVDGQEYRVNGICYARGEGNGENSGYSFNDDIPLLVDANINTIRTYAAITNAAELNAFANAGIKVIMMLNENSYTWYVNQFKDHPAILMWEFGNEFNYHPEWFGNNIQNWYNILEDRASTVKAL
;
A
#
# COMPACT_ATOMS: atom_id res chain seq x y z
N MET A 1 17.55 11.44 56.91
CA MET A 1 17.63 10.28 55.98
C MET A 1 17.32 10.77 54.57
N ARG A 2 18.33 10.91 53.68
CA ARG A 2 18.13 11.35 52.29
C ARG A 2 17.59 10.16 51.49
N LYS A 3 16.33 10.25 51.03
CA LYS A 3 15.76 9.29 50.08
C LYS A 3 16.35 9.60 48.70
N VAL A 4 17.18 8.71 48.18
CA VAL A 4 17.68 8.78 46.80
C VAL A 4 16.65 8.09 45.92
N LEU A 5 16.01 8.84 45.02
CA LEU A 5 15.05 8.33 44.05
C LEU A 5 15.84 7.86 42.81
N PHE A 6 15.80 6.57 42.49
CA PHE A 6 16.34 6.04 41.25
C PHE A 6 15.23 6.06 40.18
N LEU A 7 15.37 6.93 39.17
CA LEU A 7 14.59 6.82 37.94
C LEU A 7 15.25 5.78 37.03
N LEU A 8 14.55 4.68 36.77
CA LEU A 8 14.91 3.72 35.72
C LEU A 8 14.44 4.28 34.37
N PHE A 9 15.38 4.71 33.53
CA PHE A 9 15.14 4.99 32.12
C PHE A 9 15.19 3.66 31.36
N PHE A 10 14.03 3.15 30.94
CA PHE A 10 13.97 2.06 29.95
C PHE A 10 14.16 2.68 28.56
N ILE A 11 15.33 2.47 27.98
CA ILE A 11 15.58 2.76 26.57
C ILE A 11 14.96 1.59 25.79
N PHE A 12 13.76 1.79 25.26
CA PHE A 12 13.19 0.88 24.26
C PHE A 12 13.93 1.10 22.94
N ILE A 13 14.88 0.20 22.65
CA ILE A 13 15.44 0.08 21.31
C ILE A 13 14.38 -0.66 20.49
N SER A 14 13.53 0.08 19.77
CA SER A 14 12.65 -0.52 18.76
C SER A 14 13.52 -1.10 17.66
N GLN A 15 13.56 -2.43 17.52
CA GLN A 15 14.06 -3.03 16.30
C GLN A 15 13.16 -2.58 15.14
N LEU A 16 13.74 -1.88 14.18
CA LEU A 16 13.09 -1.54 12.91
C LEU A 16 12.98 -2.84 12.09
N ASN A 17 11.98 -3.65 12.41
CA ASN A 17 11.55 -4.72 11.52
C ASN A 17 10.64 -4.11 10.45
N ALA A 18 10.71 -4.64 9.23
CA ALA A 18 9.73 -4.34 8.21
C ALA A 18 8.33 -4.68 8.73
N GLN A 19 7.35 -3.87 8.36
CA GLN A 19 5.95 -4.13 8.69
C GLN A 19 5.55 -5.52 8.21
N SER A 20 4.84 -6.26 9.06
CA SER A 20 4.24 -7.53 8.67
C SER A 20 2.81 -7.31 8.15
N VAL A 21 2.50 -7.84 6.97
CA VAL A 21 1.15 -7.87 6.43
C VAL A 21 0.81 -9.30 6.04
N TYR A 22 -0.29 -9.82 6.55
CA TYR A 22 -0.74 -11.18 6.22
C TYR A 22 -2.26 -11.29 6.24
N VAL A 23 -2.76 -12.31 5.57
CA VAL A 23 -4.17 -12.68 5.56
C VAL A 23 -4.31 -14.00 6.32
N GLU A 24 -5.23 -14.03 7.28
CA GLU A 24 -5.63 -15.24 7.97
C GLU A 24 -7.15 -15.32 7.93
N ASP A 25 -7.67 -16.49 7.52
CA ASP A 25 -9.08 -16.72 7.19
C ASP A 25 -9.64 -15.70 6.19
N ARG A 26 -10.37 -14.71 6.70
CA ARG A 26 -11.07 -13.66 5.93
C ARG A 26 -10.70 -12.26 6.42
N LYS A 27 -9.56 -12.13 7.08
CA LYS A 27 -9.09 -10.90 7.72
C LYS A 27 -7.66 -10.61 7.28
N ILE A 28 -7.36 -9.33 7.14
CA ILE A 28 -6.01 -8.83 6.94
C ILE A 28 -5.47 -8.31 8.27
N TYR A 29 -4.20 -8.56 8.52
CA TYR A 29 -3.50 -8.15 9.73
C TYR A 29 -2.28 -7.32 9.35
N VAL A 30 -2.04 -6.27 10.12
CA VAL A 30 -0.84 -5.42 10.04
C VAL A 30 -0.19 -5.43 11.43
N ASP A 31 1.05 -5.90 11.50
CA ASP A 31 1.81 -6.03 12.77
C ASP A 31 1.04 -6.78 13.87
N GLY A 32 0.38 -7.87 13.46
CA GLY A 32 -0.39 -8.74 14.34
C GLY A 32 -1.76 -8.20 14.76
N GLN A 33 -2.14 -6.99 14.32
CA GLN A 33 -3.44 -6.40 14.61
C GLN A 33 -4.37 -6.53 13.42
N GLU A 34 -5.63 -6.90 13.66
CA GLU A 34 -6.66 -6.93 12.61
C GLU A 34 -6.80 -5.54 12.00
N TYR A 35 -6.64 -5.45 10.68
CA TYR A 35 -6.67 -4.20 9.95
C TYR A 35 -7.98 -4.10 9.16
N ARG A 36 -8.82 -3.13 9.54
CA ARG A 36 -10.07 -2.84 8.82
C ARG A 36 -9.85 -1.68 7.87
N VAL A 37 -9.95 -1.95 6.56
CA VAL A 37 -9.88 -0.92 5.53
C VAL A 37 -11.09 0.01 5.64
N ASN A 38 -10.84 1.29 5.93
CA ASN A 38 -11.75 2.39 5.62
C ASN A 38 -11.10 3.19 4.49
N GLY A 39 -11.43 2.81 3.25
CA GLY A 39 -10.63 3.20 2.10
C GLY A 39 -11.36 3.99 1.03
N ILE A 40 -10.58 4.69 0.21
CA ILE A 40 -11.05 5.41 -0.98
C ILE A 40 -10.10 5.15 -2.17
N CYS A 41 -10.63 5.14 -3.38
CA CYS A 41 -9.80 5.22 -4.58
C CYS A 41 -9.25 6.64 -4.73
N TYR A 42 -7.94 6.76 -4.86
CA TYR A 42 -7.22 8.02 -4.86
C TYR A 42 -6.54 8.27 -6.20
N ALA A 43 -6.85 9.42 -6.79
CA ALA A 43 -6.21 9.94 -7.99
C ALA A 43 -6.00 11.44 -7.82
N ARG A 44 -4.84 11.94 -8.21
CA ARG A 44 -4.50 13.38 -8.19
C ARG A 44 -4.97 14.13 -9.44
N GLY A 45 -6.11 13.70 -10.01
CA GLY A 45 -6.54 14.07 -11.37
C GLY A 45 -5.89 13.25 -12.50
N GLU A 46 -4.88 12.44 -12.19
CA GLU A 46 -4.16 11.57 -13.15
C GLU A 46 -5.03 10.46 -13.77
N GLY A 47 -6.25 10.24 -13.26
CA GLY A 47 -7.19 9.26 -13.83
C GLY A 47 -7.80 9.67 -15.18
N ASN A 48 -7.88 10.97 -15.47
CA ASN A 48 -8.47 11.52 -16.69
C ASN A 48 -7.54 12.49 -17.46
N GLY A 49 -6.25 12.57 -17.08
CA GLY A 49 -5.29 13.50 -17.67
C GLY A 49 -5.49 14.97 -17.27
N GLU A 50 -6.30 15.22 -16.24
CA GLU A 50 -6.55 16.57 -15.71
C GLU A 50 -5.66 16.82 -14.50
N ASN A 51 -4.98 17.97 -14.45
CA ASN A 51 -4.26 18.39 -13.25
C ASN A 51 -5.25 19.12 -12.34
N SER A 52 -5.56 18.55 -11.17
CA SER A 52 -6.47 19.18 -10.21
C SER A 52 -5.90 20.47 -9.60
N GLY A 53 -4.58 20.69 -9.70
CA GLY A 53 -3.87 21.78 -9.03
C GLY A 53 -3.61 21.53 -7.55
N TYR A 54 -4.06 20.40 -7.00
CA TYR A 54 -3.89 20.00 -5.60
C TYR A 54 -2.83 18.90 -5.48
N SER A 55 -2.16 18.85 -4.33
CA SER A 55 -1.14 17.87 -4.00
C SER A 55 -1.59 16.92 -2.90
N PHE A 56 -0.86 15.82 -2.72
CA PHE A 56 -1.08 14.92 -1.57
C PHE A 56 -0.99 15.63 -0.21
N ASN A 57 -0.26 16.76 -0.12
CA ASN A 57 -0.21 17.54 1.13
C ASN A 57 -1.52 18.26 1.42
N ASP A 58 -2.29 18.60 0.38
CA ASP A 58 -3.61 19.22 0.51
C ASP A 58 -4.68 18.16 0.81
N ASP A 59 -4.54 16.97 0.22
CA ASP A 59 -5.52 15.88 0.34
C ASP A 59 -5.41 15.09 1.65
N ILE A 60 -4.21 14.82 2.15
CA ILE A 60 -4.00 13.99 3.35
C ILE A 60 -4.79 14.51 4.58
N PRO A 61 -4.81 15.81 4.91
CA PRO A 61 -5.65 16.33 5.99
C PRO A 61 -7.13 16.00 5.82
N LEU A 62 -7.65 16.10 4.60
CA LEU A 62 -9.05 15.77 4.29
C LEU A 62 -9.35 14.27 4.44
N LEU A 63 -8.40 13.42 4.04
CA LEU A 63 -8.49 11.97 4.23
C LEU A 63 -8.53 11.61 5.72
N VAL A 64 -7.67 12.24 6.53
CA VAL A 64 -7.63 12.07 7.99
C VAL A 64 -8.94 12.56 8.63
N ASP A 65 -9.43 13.74 8.25
CA ASP A 65 -10.70 14.29 8.76
C ASP A 65 -11.90 13.39 8.40
N ALA A 66 -11.84 12.72 7.25
CA ALA A 66 -12.83 11.74 6.80
C ALA A 66 -12.63 10.33 7.40
N ASN A 67 -11.66 10.16 8.31
CA ASN A 67 -11.29 8.90 8.95
C ASN A 67 -10.85 7.81 7.95
N ILE A 68 -10.34 8.20 6.78
CA ILE A 68 -9.78 7.28 5.79
C ILE A 68 -8.42 6.79 6.29
N ASN A 69 -8.24 5.47 6.30
CA ASN A 69 -6.97 4.84 6.69
C ASN A 69 -6.27 4.14 5.52
N THR A 70 -6.89 4.04 4.35
CA THR A 70 -6.31 3.34 3.20
C THR A 70 -6.67 4.04 1.90
N ILE A 71 -5.72 4.19 0.99
CA ILE A 71 -6.01 4.61 -0.38
C ILE A 71 -5.68 3.49 -1.36
N ARG A 72 -6.44 3.42 -2.46
CA ARG A 72 -6.11 2.60 -3.63
C ARG A 72 -5.80 3.50 -4.81
N THR A 73 -4.62 3.34 -5.38
CA THR A 73 -4.10 4.23 -6.43
C THR A 73 -4.46 3.73 -7.83
N TYR A 74 -4.54 4.62 -8.81
CA TYR A 74 -4.70 4.27 -10.24
C TYR A 74 -3.37 4.25 -11.01
N ALA A 75 -2.27 4.56 -10.35
CA ALA A 75 -0.91 4.51 -10.87
C ALA A 75 0.07 4.33 -9.71
N ALA A 76 1.22 3.71 -9.97
CA ALA A 76 2.23 3.51 -8.95
C ALA A 76 2.79 4.86 -8.46
N ILE A 77 2.82 5.06 -7.15
CA ILE A 77 3.49 6.21 -6.53
C ILE A 77 5.00 5.97 -6.60
N THR A 78 5.73 6.86 -7.26
CA THR A 78 7.19 6.74 -7.43
C THR A 78 7.99 7.69 -6.53
N ASN A 79 7.31 8.68 -5.95
CA ASN A 79 7.91 9.64 -5.05
C ASN A 79 7.89 9.11 -3.61
N ALA A 80 9.05 8.78 -3.05
CA ALA A 80 9.16 8.32 -1.68
C ALA A 80 8.63 9.35 -0.65
N ALA A 81 8.72 10.65 -0.94
CA ALA A 81 8.20 11.68 -0.04
C ALA A 81 6.68 11.62 0.12
N GLU A 82 5.96 11.23 -0.94
CA GLU A 82 4.52 11.04 -0.91
C GLU A 82 4.14 9.79 -0.12
N LEU A 83 4.83 8.66 -0.34
CA LEU A 83 4.63 7.46 0.47
C LEU A 83 4.92 7.73 1.94
N ASN A 84 5.99 8.47 2.26
CA ASN A 84 6.32 8.90 3.62
C ASN A 84 5.20 9.76 4.22
N ALA A 85 4.60 10.67 3.44
CA ALA A 85 3.49 11.49 3.90
C ALA A 85 2.27 10.64 4.28
N PHE A 86 1.89 9.66 3.45
CA PHE A 86 0.82 8.72 3.77
C PHE A 86 1.15 7.87 5.01
N ALA A 87 2.37 7.33 5.10
CA ALA A 87 2.81 6.56 6.27
C ALA A 87 2.75 7.39 7.57
N ASN A 88 3.24 8.64 7.53
CA ASN A 88 3.21 9.55 8.67
C ASN A 88 1.78 9.91 9.10
N ALA A 89 0.84 9.95 8.16
CA ALA A 89 -0.58 10.15 8.43
C ALA A 89 -1.30 8.87 8.90
N GLY A 90 -0.60 7.73 8.97
CA GLY A 90 -1.21 6.43 9.31
C GLY A 90 -2.08 5.86 8.19
N ILE A 91 -1.93 6.35 6.96
CA ILE A 91 -2.69 5.92 5.79
C ILE A 91 -1.88 4.87 5.03
N LYS A 92 -2.50 3.71 4.79
CA LYS A 92 -1.93 2.65 3.96
C LYS A 92 -2.28 2.81 2.49
N VAL A 93 -1.50 2.17 1.62
CA VAL A 93 -1.59 2.26 0.16
C VAL A 93 -1.75 0.87 -0.43
N ILE A 94 -2.83 0.69 -1.19
CA ILE A 94 -2.98 -0.36 -2.19
C ILE A 94 -2.41 0.20 -3.48
N MET A 95 -1.24 -0.30 -3.87
CA MET A 95 -0.48 0.24 -5.00
C MET A 95 -0.80 -0.53 -6.27
N MET A 96 -1.39 0.15 -7.25
CA MET A 96 -1.60 -0.43 -8.58
C MET A 96 -0.27 -0.52 -9.31
N LEU A 97 0.07 -1.73 -9.74
CA LEU A 97 1.29 -2.02 -10.49
C LEU A 97 1.02 -1.94 -11.99
N ASN A 98 1.91 -1.26 -12.71
CA ASN A 98 1.95 -1.31 -14.17
C ASN A 98 2.72 -2.58 -14.61
N GLU A 99 2.16 -3.32 -15.56
CA GLU A 99 2.70 -4.60 -16.09
C GLU A 99 4.15 -4.52 -16.56
N ASN A 100 4.61 -3.38 -17.08
CA ASN A 100 5.95 -3.26 -17.67
C ASN A 100 7.07 -3.03 -16.63
N SER A 101 6.75 -2.68 -15.38
CA SER A 101 7.77 -2.32 -14.38
C SER A 101 7.41 -2.73 -12.95
N TYR A 102 6.45 -3.63 -12.78
CA TYR A 102 5.93 -4.04 -11.47
C TYR A 102 7.01 -4.52 -10.50
N THR A 103 8.00 -5.29 -10.97
CA THR A 103 9.10 -5.78 -10.11
C THR A 103 10.03 -4.67 -9.63
N TRP A 104 10.22 -3.61 -10.42
CA TRP A 104 10.99 -2.45 -9.99
C TRP A 104 10.28 -1.76 -8.82
N TYR A 105 8.99 -1.44 -8.98
CA TYR A 105 8.18 -0.82 -7.92
C TYR A 105 8.21 -1.62 -6.62
N VAL A 106 8.01 -2.93 -6.72
CA VAL A 106 8.03 -3.82 -5.55
C VAL A 106 9.40 -3.79 -4.88
N ASN A 107 10.49 -3.97 -5.63
CA ASN A 107 11.83 -3.94 -5.04
C ASN A 107 12.18 -2.59 -4.39
N GLN A 108 11.70 -1.48 -4.94
CA GLN A 108 11.95 -0.15 -4.38
C GLN A 108 11.14 0.11 -3.10
N PHE A 109 9.91 -0.41 -2.99
CA PHE A 109 8.95 0.05 -1.97
C PHE A 109 8.36 -1.06 -1.08
N LYS A 110 8.71 -2.34 -1.25
CA LYS A 110 8.14 -3.46 -0.46
C LYS A 110 8.30 -3.33 1.05
N ASP A 111 9.36 -2.68 1.51
CA ASP A 111 9.60 -2.45 2.95
C ASP A 111 9.04 -1.10 3.43
N HIS A 112 8.39 -0.33 2.56
CA HIS A 112 7.86 0.98 2.92
C HIS A 112 6.58 0.83 3.77
N PRO A 113 6.49 1.47 4.95
CA PRO A 113 5.40 1.26 5.93
C PRO A 113 4.01 1.69 5.43
N ALA A 114 3.93 2.52 4.39
CA ALA A 114 2.67 2.85 3.74
C ALA A 114 2.08 1.65 2.95
N ILE A 115 2.87 0.71 2.44
CA ILE A 115 2.35 -0.33 1.55
C ILE A 115 1.52 -1.35 2.33
N LEU A 116 0.29 -1.59 1.86
CA LEU A 116 -0.60 -2.66 2.35
C LEU A 116 -0.57 -3.87 1.44
N MET A 117 -0.78 -3.66 0.14
CA MET A 117 -0.82 -4.72 -0.86
C MET A 117 -0.57 -4.18 -2.27
N TRP A 118 -0.29 -5.11 -3.17
CA TRP A 118 -0.01 -4.88 -4.58
C TRP A 118 -1.22 -5.28 -5.43
N GLU A 119 -1.67 -4.40 -6.31
CA GLU A 119 -2.79 -4.66 -7.20
C GLU A 119 -2.30 -4.88 -8.64
N PHE A 120 -2.65 -6.04 -9.21
CA PHE A 120 -2.34 -6.42 -10.58
C PHE A 120 -3.49 -6.06 -11.52
N GLY A 121 -3.50 -4.79 -11.91
CA GLY A 121 -4.40 -4.18 -12.89
C GLY A 121 -5.84 -3.94 -12.42
N ASN A 122 -6.60 -3.24 -13.26
CA ASN A 122 -7.92 -2.71 -12.96
C ASN A 122 -8.95 -3.23 -13.97
N GLU A 123 -10.02 -3.86 -13.49
CA GLU A 123 -11.24 -4.12 -14.28
C GLU A 123 -10.98 -4.80 -15.64
N PHE A 124 -10.19 -5.86 -15.64
CA PHE A 124 -10.04 -6.71 -16.82
C PHE A 124 -11.36 -7.34 -17.31
N ASN A 125 -12.42 -7.29 -16.48
CA ASN A 125 -13.82 -7.61 -16.80
C ASN A 125 -14.04 -8.96 -17.49
N TYR A 126 -13.09 -9.89 -17.33
CA TYR A 126 -13.11 -11.24 -17.90
C TYR A 126 -13.35 -11.28 -19.42
N HIS A 127 -13.01 -10.22 -20.15
CA HIS A 127 -13.10 -10.15 -21.61
C HIS A 127 -12.24 -11.25 -22.26
N PRO A 128 -12.82 -12.38 -22.73
CA PRO A 128 -12.02 -13.52 -23.17
C PRO A 128 -11.10 -13.16 -24.34
N GLU A 129 -11.51 -12.22 -25.19
CA GLU A 129 -10.76 -11.70 -26.32
C GLU A 129 -9.42 -11.05 -25.93
N TRP A 130 -9.32 -10.48 -24.72
CA TRP A 130 -8.07 -9.93 -24.20
C TRP A 130 -7.09 -11.02 -23.78
N PHE A 131 -7.57 -12.26 -23.64
CA PHE A 131 -6.83 -13.42 -23.16
C PHE A 131 -6.75 -14.53 -24.21
N GLY A 132 -6.82 -14.18 -25.50
CA GLY A 132 -6.77 -15.16 -26.59
C GLY A 132 -7.95 -16.13 -26.59
N ASN A 133 -9.12 -15.65 -26.17
CA ASN A 133 -10.37 -16.40 -25.98
C ASN A 133 -10.26 -17.56 -24.97
N ASN A 134 -9.30 -17.49 -24.04
CA ASN A 134 -9.14 -18.46 -22.96
C ASN A 134 -8.82 -17.75 -21.64
N ILE A 135 -9.80 -17.69 -20.74
CA ILE A 135 -9.62 -17.03 -19.44
C ILE A 135 -8.52 -17.66 -18.57
N GLN A 136 -8.14 -18.92 -18.84
CA GLN A 136 -7.00 -19.53 -18.16
C GLN A 136 -5.70 -18.77 -18.41
N ASN A 137 -5.55 -18.10 -19.56
CA ASN A 137 -4.39 -17.28 -19.84
C ASN A 137 -4.28 -16.10 -18.87
N TRP A 138 -5.40 -15.47 -18.52
CA TRP A 138 -5.44 -14.42 -17.48
C TRP A 138 -5.00 -14.97 -16.12
N TYR A 139 -5.58 -16.09 -15.69
CA TYR A 139 -5.20 -16.70 -14.41
C TYR A 139 -3.73 -17.09 -14.35
N ASN A 140 -3.18 -17.64 -15.44
CA ASN A 140 -1.77 -18.00 -15.52
C ASN A 140 -0.86 -16.77 -15.41
N ILE A 141 -1.21 -15.66 -16.06
CA ILE A 141 -0.46 -14.40 -15.95
C ILE A 141 -0.55 -13.87 -14.52
N LEU A 142 -1.74 -13.80 -13.93
CA LEU A 142 -1.93 -13.30 -12.58
C LEU A 142 -1.13 -14.13 -11.55
N GLU A 143 -1.18 -15.46 -11.64
CA GLU A 143 -0.44 -16.35 -10.75
C GLU A 143 1.07 -16.19 -10.90
N ASP A 144 1.59 -16.09 -12.13
CA ASP A 144 3.01 -15.87 -12.41
C ASP A 144 3.50 -14.53 -11.81
N ARG A 145 2.72 -13.46 -12.01
CA ARG A 145 3.05 -12.13 -11.48
C ARG A 145 2.99 -12.08 -9.96
N ALA A 146 1.94 -12.66 -9.36
CA ALA A 146 1.79 -12.75 -7.91
C ALA A 146 2.91 -13.59 -7.27
N SER A 147 3.26 -14.73 -7.87
CA SER A 147 4.36 -15.58 -7.42
C SER A 147 5.71 -14.88 -7.53
N THR A 148 5.94 -14.13 -8.62
CA THR A 148 7.16 -13.31 -8.78
C THR A 148 7.29 -12.30 -7.65
N VAL A 149 6.24 -11.53 -7.34
CA VAL A 149 6.26 -10.51 -6.28
C VAL A 149 6.43 -11.12 -4.90
N LYS A 150 5.82 -12.28 -4.61
CA LYS A 150 6.04 -13.00 -3.35
C LYS A 150 7.48 -13.45 -3.14
N ALA A 151 8.23 -13.66 -4.22
CA ALA A 151 9.62 -14.11 -4.18
C ALA A 151 10.65 -12.97 -4.10
N LEU A 152 10.22 -11.70 -4.25
CA LEU A 152 11.09 -10.52 -4.17
C LEU A 152 11.39 -10.14 -2.72
#